data_AF-A0A060W7D8-F1
#
_entry.id   AF-A0A060W7D8-F1
#
_cell.length_a   1.000
_cell.length_b   1.000
_cell.length_c   1.000
_cell.angle_alpha   90.00
_cell.angle_beta   90.00
_cell.angle_gamma   90.00
#
_symmetry.space_group_name_H-M   'P 1'
#
loop_
_entity.id
_entity.type
_entity.pdbx_description
1 polymer ?
#
loop_
_entity_poly.entity_id
_entity_poly.type
_entity_poly.pdbx_seq_one_letter_code
_entity_poly.pdbx_strand_id
1 'polypeptide(L)'
;MFLIDFFIQTKGTAMGSPMAPNYANLYVGYMEKQSIFNPLKNVFLPHIIIWKRYIDDIFVLWRGDAKQLQAFHAFLNSCSEHLRFTMQSDTRQISFLDLLILCEDNVLYTDLYRKPTDRNSLLRADSCHPLPLKNSLPYSQFCRIKRICKKQSDFDRNMAETQRKFKERGYKNGQINIAIEKIQNKTRHDVFQGQSRKKTHSCVLTTRYSKCSEQIKGIVHKHWHILKSDDSLGNVFSDLPLVVFSRGRNLRDQW
;
A
#
# COMPACT_ATOMS: atom_id res chain seq x y z
N MET A 1 -14.14 10.19 -17.64
CA MET A 1 -14.76 10.54 -18.93
C MET A 1 -15.04 9.23 -19.64
N PHE A 2 -16.22 8.65 -19.41
CA PHE A 2 -16.73 7.37 -19.98
C PHE A 2 -18.27 7.38 -19.90
N LEU A 3 -18.92 8.54 -20.07
CA LEU A 3 -20.34 8.72 -19.74
C LEU A 3 -21.29 8.63 -20.95
N ILE A 4 -20.79 8.27 -22.13
CA ILE A 4 -21.57 8.31 -23.38
C ILE A 4 -21.60 6.98 -24.14
N ASP A 5 -20.70 6.05 -23.83
CA ASP A 5 -20.59 4.76 -24.53
C ASP A 5 -20.85 3.60 -23.58
N PHE A 6 -21.78 2.71 -23.96
CA PHE A 6 -22.07 1.48 -23.24
C PHE A 6 -21.31 0.32 -23.87
N PHE A 7 -20.45 -0.34 -23.09
CA PHE A 7 -19.68 -1.50 -23.55
C PHE A 7 -20.20 -2.78 -22.90
N ILE A 8 -20.34 -3.83 -23.70
CA ILE A 8 -20.61 -5.19 -23.20
C ILE A 8 -19.30 -5.96 -23.07
N GLN A 9 -19.08 -6.57 -21.90
CA GLN A 9 -17.92 -7.44 -21.72
C GLN A 9 -18.17 -8.79 -22.38
N THR A 10 -17.45 -9.08 -23.46
CA THR A 10 -17.54 -10.34 -24.19
C THR A 10 -16.54 -11.39 -23.70
N LYS A 11 -15.37 -10.96 -23.21
CA LYS A 11 -14.30 -11.80 -22.67
C LYS A 11 -13.61 -11.13 -21.48
N GLY A 12 -13.04 -11.95 -20.60
CA GLY A 12 -12.33 -11.50 -19.40
C GLY A 12 -13.25 -11.30 -18.19
N THR A 13 -12.70 -10.77 -17.09
CA THR A 13 -13.44 -10.48 -15.86
C THR A 13 -13.68 -8.98 -15.73
N ALA A 14 -14.88 -8.58 -15.30
CA ALA A 14 -15.22 -7.17 -15.11
C ALA A 14 -14.32 -6.54 -14.05
N MET A 15 -13.83 -5.33 -14.32
CA MET A 15 -13.16 -4.52 -13.30
C MET A 15 -14.13 -4.24 -12.14
N GLY A 16 -13.65 -4.39 -10.90
CA GLY A 16 -14.45 -4.18 -9.70
C GLY A 16 -15.11 -5.44 -9.13
N SER A 17 -15.04 -6.59 -9.81
CA SER A 17 -15.41 -7.87 -9.18
C SER A 17 -14.37 -8.25 -8.10
N PRO A 18 -14.80 -8.71 -6.91
CA PRO A 18 -13.88 -9.11 -5.84
C PRO A 18 -12.85 -10.17 -6.26
N MET A 19 -13.21 -11.03 -7.22
CA MET A 19 -12.35 -12.12 -7.70
C MET A 19 -11.48 -11.73 -8.90
N ALA A 20 -11.72 -10.57 -9.53
CA ALA A 20 -11.00 -10.14 -10.73
C ALA A 20 -9.47 -10.10 -10.54
N PRO A 21 -8.93 -9.56 -9.43
CA PRO A 21 -7.48 -9.56 -9.22
C PRO A 21 -6.88 -10.97 -9.14
N ASN A 22 -7.61 -11.92 -8.57
CA ASN A 22 -7.14 -13.31 -8.44
C ASN A 22 -7.09 -13.99 -9.81
N TYR A 23 -8.12 -13.81 -10.63
CA TYR A 23 -8.13 -14.35 -11.99
C TYR A 23 -7.06 -13.75 -12.88
N ALA A 24 -6.86 -12.42 -12.82
CA ALA A 24 -5.79 -11.74 -13.54
C ALA A 24 -4.41 -12.27 -13.10
N ASN A 25 -4.17 -12.39 -11.79
CA ASN A 25 -2.92 -12.92 -11.27
C ASN A 25 -2.65 -14.37 -11.68
N LEU A 26 -3.68 -15.22 -11.69
CA LEU A 26 -3.58 -16.61 -12.09
C LEU A 26 -3.26 -16.73 -13.59
N TYR A 27 -3.97 -15.97 -14.43
CA TYR A 27 -3.76 -15.98 -15.87
C TYR A 27 -2.35 -15.51 -16.24
N VAL A 28 -1.93 -14.35 -15.73
CA VAL A 28 -0.60 -13.81 -16.02
C VAL A 28 0.48 -14.70 -15.39
N GLY A 29 0.26 -15.22 -14.18
CA GLY A 29 1.19 -16.16 -13.53
C GLY A 29 1.38 -17.46 -14.31
N TYR A 30 0.31 -18.01 -14.88
CA TYR A 30 0.40 -19.17 -15.76
C TYR A 30 1.16 -18.84 -17.05
N MET A 31 0.85 -17.71 -17.69
CA MET A 31 1.56 -17.24 -18.89
C MET A 31 3.06 -17.02 -18.62
N GLU A 32 3.40 -16.41 -17.48
CA GLU A 32 4.78 -16.21 -17.02
C GLU A 32 5.52 -17.55 -16.90
N LYS A 33 4.90 -18.55 -16.26
CA LYS A 33 5.49 -19.89 -16.13
C LYS A 33 5.68 -20.58 -17.47
N GLN A 34 4.70 -20.46 -18.38
CA GLN A 34 4.73 -21.17 -19.66
C GLN A 34 5.67 -20.57 -20.68
N SER A 35 5.76 -19.23 -20.71
CA SER A 35 6.49 -18.51 -21.75
C SER A 35 7.71 -17.79 -21.21
N ILE A 36 7.63 -17.07 -20.10
CA ILE A 36 8.71 -16.19 -19.63
C ILE A 36 9.81 -16.97 -18.93
N PHE A 37 9.43 -17.85 -18.00
CA PHE A 37 10.37 -18.66 -17.22
C PHE A 37 10.67 -20.02 -17.85
N ASN A 38 10.25 -20.24 -19.09
CA ASN A 38 10.52 -21.47 -19.83
C ASN A 38 11.73 -21.27 -20.75
N PRO A 39 12.90 -21.88 -20.45
CA PRO A 39 14.12 -21.70 -21.25
C PRO A 39 13.99 -22.19 -22.69
N LEU A 40 13.07 -23.13 -22.96
CA LEU A 40 12.85 -23.66 -24.32
C LEU A 40 12.07 -22.68 -25.20
N LYS A 41 11.30 -21.75 -24.60
CA LYS A 41 10.49 -20.77 -25.32
C LYS A 41 11.09 -19.37 -25.30
N ASN A 42 11.75 -18.99 -24.21
CA ASN A 42 12.29 -17.66 -24.03
C ASN A 42 13.81 -17.63 -24.16
N VAL A 43 14.28 -17.36 -25.38
CA VAL A 43 15.70 -17.14 -25.68
C VAL A 43 16.29 -15.93 -24.95
N PHE A 44 15.43 -15.02 -24.48
CA PHE A 44 15.84 -13.80 -23.78
C PHE A 44 16.04 -13.98 -22.27
N LEU A 45 15.71 -15.17 -21.73
CA LEU A 45 15.80 -15.43 -20.29
C LEU A 45 17.18 -15.06 -19.67
N PRO A 46 18.33 -15.28 -20.33
CA PRO A 46 19.64 -14.86 -19.79
C PRO A 46 19.81 -13.35 -19.62
N HIS A 47 19.03 -12.53 -20.33
CA HIS A 47 19.07 -11.07 -20.23
C HIS A 47 18.21 -10.53 -19.09
N ILE A 48 17.33 -11.34 -18.49
CA ILE A 48 16.45 -10.93 -17.38
C ILE A 48 17.19 -11.15 -16.06
N ILE A 49 17.72 -10.08 -15.46
CA ILE A 49 18.36 -10.15 -14.12
C ILE A 49 17.29 -10.26 -13.03
N ILE A 50 16.25 -9.42 -13.12
CA ILE A 50 15.16 -9.38 -12.15
C ILE A 50 13.85 -9.33 -12.92
N TRP A 51 12.90 -10.20 -12.55
CA TRP A 51 11.51 -10.11 -12.95
C TRP A 51 10.64 -10.03 -11.69
N LYS A 52 9.93 -8.92 -11.51
CA LYS A 52 8.98 -8.74 -10.39
C LYS A 52 7.67 -8.23 -10.94
N ARG A 53 6.57 -8.85 -10.53
CA ARG A 53 5.23 -8.42 -10.89
C ARG A 53 4.44 -8.07 -9.64
N TYR A 54 3.71 -6.97 -9.71
CA TYR A 54 2.73 -6.55 -8.71
C TYR A 54 1.39 -6.35 -9.42
N ILE A 55 0.52 -7.35 -9.31
CA ILE A 55 -0.76 -7.39 -10.05
C ILE A 55 -0.51 -7.28 -11.56
N ASP A 56 -0.75 -6.11 -12.15
CA ASP A 56 -0.62 -5.74 -13.56
C ASP A 56 0.72 -5.07 -13.88
N ASP A 57 1.37 -4.45 -12.91
CA ASP A 57 2.65 -3.76 -13.10
C ASP A 57 3.83 -4.76 -13.04
N ILE A 58 4.72 -4.69 -14.04
CA ILE A 58 5.92 -5.53 -14.13
C ILE A 58 7.17 -4.65 -14.11
N PHE A 59 8.12 -5.01 -13.25
CA PHE A 59 9.46 -4.47 -13.20
C PHE A 59 10.46 -5.50 -13.72
N VAL A 60 11.27 -5.08 -14.70
CA VAL A 60 12.33 -5.90 -15.29
C VAL A 60 13.66 -5.17 -15.16
N LEU A 61 14.64 -5.83 -14.53
CA LEU A 61 16.04 -5.42 -14.64
C LEU A 61 16.68 -6.19 -15.79
N TRP A 62 17.04 -5.48 -16.85
CA TRP A 62 17.50 -6.05 -18.11
C TRP A 62 19.00 -5.86 -18.30
N ARG A 63 19.67 -6.92 -18.77
CA ARG A 63 21.08 -6.92 -19.19
C ARG A 63 21.15 -7.21 -20.68
N GLY A 64 21.21 -6.16 -21.48
CA GLY A 64 21.33 -6.26 -22.93
C GLY A 64 21.15 -4.90 -23.58
N ASP A 65 21.26 -4.86 -24.90
CA ASP A 65 21.06 -3.62 -25.64
C ASP A 65 19.56 -3.30 -25.84
N ALA A 66 19.28 -2.09 -26.32
CA ALA A 66 17.92 -1.63 -26.57
C ALA A 66 17.20 -2.45 -27.66
N LYS A 67 17.92 -3.02 -28.65
CA LYS A 67 17.33 -3.81 -29.73
C LYS A 67 16.84 -5.15 -29.19
N GLN A 68 17.65 -5.81 -28.35
CA GLN A 68 17.28 -7.05 -27.67
C GLN A 68 16.08 -6.83 -26.74
N LEU A 69 16.03 -5.70 -26.03
CA LEU A 69 14.88 -5.35 -25.19
C LEU A 69 13.60 -5.16 -26.00
N GLN A 70 13.67 -4.50 -27.16
CA GLN A 70 12.52 -4.34 -28.06
C GLN A 70 12.08 -5.69 -28.65
N ALA A 71 13.02 -6.56 -29.03
CA ALA A 71 12.71 -7.91 -29.49
C ALA A 71 12.02 -8.74 -28.39
N PHE A 72 12.48 -8.61 -27.14
CA PHE A 72 11.83 -9.22 -25.99
C PHE A 72 10.41 -8.67 -25.76
N HIS A 73 10.20 -7.36 -25.89
CA HIS A 73 8.87 -6.75 -25.79
C HIS A 73 7.91 -7.24 -26.88
N ALA A 74 8.40 -7.46 -28.10
CA ALA A 74 7.63 -8.08 -29.16
C ALA A 74 7.27 -9.54 -28.83
N PHE A 75 8.21 -10.31 -28.28
CA PHE A 75 7.98 -11.67 -27.78
C PHE A 75 6.93 -11.72 -26.66
N LEU A 76 6.97 -10.79 -25.69
CA LEU A 76 5.94 -10.69 -24.64
C LEU A 76 4.55 -10.53 -25.24
N ASN A 77 4.42 -9.68 -26.26
CA ASN A 77 3.17 -9.41 -26.94
C ASN A 77 2.73 -10.51 -27.91
N SER A 78 3.58 -11.50 -28.22
CA SER A 78 3.18 -12.69 -28.98
C SER A 78 2.74 -13.85 -28.08
N CYS A 79 3.00 -13.76 -26.77
CA CYS A 79 2.64 -14.82 -25.80
C CYS A 79 1.14 -14.92 -25.52
N SER A 80 0.36 -13.87 -25.82
CA SER A 80 -1.09 -13.85 -25.66
C SER A 80 -1.76 -12.99 -26.72
N GLU A 81 -2.83 -13.49 -27.31
CA GLU A 81 -3.67 -12.72 -28.23
C GLU A 81 -4.52 -11.67 -27.49
N HIS A 82 -4.80 -11.90 -26.21
CA HIS A 82 -5.78 -11.15 -25.43
C HIS A 82 -5.15 -10.20 -24.40
N LEU A 83 -3.82 -10.25 -24.24
CA LEU A 83 -3.08 -9.38 -23.33
C LEU A 83 -1.98 -8.64 -24.09
N ARG A 84 -1.97 -7.31 -23.96
CA ARG A 84 -0.94 -6.45 -24.55
C ARG A 84 -0.13 -5.78 -23.46
N PHE A 85 1.18 -5.87 -23.58
CA PHE A 85 2.13 -5.23 -22.68
C PHE A 85 2.55 -3.88 -23.25
N THR A 86 2.46 -2.84 -22.43
CA THR A 86 3.11 -1.55 -22.68
C THR A 86 4.46 -1.54 -21.96
N MET A 87 5.49 -1.00 -22.60
CA MET A 87 6.84 -0.93 -22.02
C MET A 87 7.31 0.52 -21.95
N GLN A 88 7.85 0.88 -20.79
CA GLN A 88 8.70 2.05 -20.61
C GLN A 88 10.06 1.55 -20.12
N SER A 89 11.14 2.09 -20.67
CA SER A 89 12.50 1.66 -20.36
C SER A 89 13.42 2.87 -20.28
N ASP A 90 14.29 2.88 -19.29
CA ASP A 90 15.29 3.92 -19.07
C ASP A 90 16.53 3.28 -18.43
N THR A 91 17.71 3.81 -18.71
CA THR A 91 18.98 3.26 -18.23
C THR A 91 19.43 3.86 -16.89
N ARG A 92 18.88 5.02 -16.51
CA ARG A 92 19.25 5.80 -15.33
C ARG A 92 18.16 5.78 -14.27
N GLN A 93 16.89 5.93 -14.64
CA GLN A 93 15.80 6.03 -13.68
C GLN A 93 14.46 5.52 -14.22
N ILE A 94 13.73 4.77 -13.40
CA ILE A 94 12.37 4.32 -13.74
C ILE A 94 11.46 4.36 -12.51
N SER A 95 10.23 4.81 -12.71
CA SER A 95 9.19 4.75 -11.68
C SER A 95 8.50 3.39 -11.70
N PHE A 96 8.33 2.77 -10.53
CA PHE A 96 7.55 1.55 -10.35
C PHE A 96 6.69 1.69 -9.08
N LEU A 97 5.36 1.74 -9.24
CA LEU A 97 4.42 2.05 -8.16
C LEU A 97 4.79 3.35 -7.44
N ASP A 98 5.15 3.23 -6.16
CA ASP A 98 5.54 4.29 -5.25
C ASP A 98 7.07 4.51 -5.20
N LEU A 99 7.83 3.81 -6.05
CA LEU A 99 9.30 3.82 -6.05
C LEU A 99 9.83 4.53 -7.29
N LEU A 100 10.84 5.37 -7.08
CA LEU A 100 11.74 5.82 -8.12
C LEU A 100 13.03 5.01 -7.97
N ILE A 101 13.30 4.15 -8.95
CA ILE A 101 14.48 3.29 -8.96
C ILE A 101 15.53 4.00 -9.80
N LEU A 102 16.69 4.27 -9.21
CA LEU A 102 17.82 4.97 -9.82
C LEU A 102 18.98 3.99 -9.99
N CYS A 103 19.68 4.05 -11.11
CA CYS A 103 20.90 3.30 -11.37
C CYS A 103 22.07 4.28 -11.50
N GLU A 104 23.00 4.21 -10.55
CA GLU A 104 24.23 5.01 -10.55
C GLU A 104 25.40 4.05 -10.31
N ASP A 105 26.42 4.07 -11.18
CA ASP A 105 27.62 3.22 -11.08
C ASP A 105 27.31 1.72 -10.88
N ASN A 106 26.31 1.21 -11.61
CA ASN A 106 25.79 -0.17 -11.49
C ASN A 106 25.19 -0.53 -10.12
N VAL A 107 24.91 0.47 -9.28
CA VAL A 107 24.24 0.31 -7.99
C VAL A 107 22.82 0.87 -8.08
N LEU A 108 21.85 0.06 -7.64
CA LEU A 108 20.46 0.49 -7.53
C LEU A 108 20.21 1.27 -6.23
N TYR A 109 19.64 2.45 -6.39
CA TYR A 109 19.07 3.27 -5.32
C TYR A 109 17.56 3.37 -5.49
N THR A 110 16.89 3.64 -4.38
CA THR A 110 15.44 3.77 -4.34
C THR A 110 15.09 5.07 -3.63
N ASP A 111 14.19 5.83 -4.25
CA ASP A 111 13.58 7.05 -3.73
C ASP A 111 12.05 6.97 -3.85
N LEU A 112 11.33 7.86 -3.17
CA LEU A 112 9.88 7.97 -3.21
C LEU A 112 9.44 8.64 -4.50
N TYR A 113 8.69 7.91 -5.34
CA TYR A 113 8.09 8.49 -6.53
C TYR A 113 6.75 9.16 -6.19
N ARG A 114 6.52 10.36 -6.74
CA ARG A 114 5.26 11.08 -6.67
C ARG A 114 4.86 11.46 -8.10
N LYS A 115 3.63 11.14 -8.49
CA LYS A 115 3.13 11.51 -9.82
C LYS A 115 3.11 13.04 -9.93
N PRO A 116 3.42 13.64 -11.09
CA PRO A 116 3.34 15.10 -11.27
C PRO A 116 1.95 15.68 -10.97
N THR A 117 0.90 14.87 -11.13
CA THR A 117 -0.48 15.22 -10.82
C THR A 117 -0.87 14.97 -9.35
N ASP A 118 0.06 14.48 -8.53
CA ASP A 118 -0.21 14.17 -7.13
C ASP A 118 -0.46 15.45 -6.34
N ARG A 119 -1.70 15.60 -5.88
CA ARG A 119 -2.07 16.63 -4.92
C ARG A 119 -1.81 16.09 -3.53
N ASN A 120 -1.55 16.95 -2.55
CA ASN A 120 -1.37 16.55 -1.16
C ASN A 120 -2.61 15.80 -0.64
N SER A 121 -2.78 14.50 -0.89
CA SER A 121 -4.00 13.72 -0.63
C SER A 121 -4.10 13.22 0.82
N LEU A 122 -3.20 13.68 1.68
CA LEU A 122 -3.20 13.35 3.09
C LEU A 122 -4.53 13.75 3.73
N LEU A 123 -4.97 12.93 4.68
CA LEU A 123 -6.14 13.20 5.47
C LEU A 123 -5.99 14.55 6.19
N ARG A 124 -7.07 15.34 6.31
CA ARG A 124 -7.02 16.59 7.09
C ARG A 124 -7.14 16.32 8.59
N ALA A 125 -6.46 17.13 9.40
CA ALA A 125 -6.50 17.02 10.85
C ALA A 125 -7.89 17.30 11.45
N ASP A 126 -8.67 18.19 10.83
CA ASP A 126 -10.03 18.59 11.21
C ASP A 126 -11.11 17.59 10.74
N SER A 127 -10.74 16.55 9.99
CA SER A 127 -11.68 15.55 9.52
C SER A 127 -12.26 14.70 10.67
N CYS A 128 -13.49 14.22 10.47
CA CYS A 128 -14.22 13.36 11.40
C CYS A 128 -13.74 11.90 11.35
N HIS A 129 -12.46 11.69 11.60
CA HIS A 129 -11.83 10.38 11.70
C HIS A 129 -11.33 10.12 13.13
N PRO A 130 -11.23 8.85 13.55
CA PRO A 130 -10.67 8.49 14.86
C PRO A 130 -9.32 9.16 15.12
N LEU A 131 -9.15 9.71 16.32
CA LEU A 131 -7.88 10.34 16.73
C LEU A 131 -6.69 9.39 16.64
N PRO A 132 -6.76 8.11 17.03
CA PRO A 132 -5.65 7.17 16.86
C PRO A 132 -5.19 7.02 15.40
N LEU A 133 -6.13 7.03 14.45
CA LEU A 133 -5.82 7.01 13.02
C LEU A 133 -5.06 8.28 12.64
N LYS A 134 -5.59 9.46 12.98
CA LYS A 134 -4.92 10.74 12.69
C LYS A 134 -3.54 10.81 13.32
N ASN A 135 -3.38 10.35 14.56
CA ASN A 135 -2.11 10.35 15.29
C ASN A 135 -1.06 9.41 14.69
N SER A 136 -1.48 8.29 14.10
CA SER A 136 -0.56 7.32 13.48
C SER A 136 -0.15 7.66 12.05
N LEU A 137 -0.89 8.52 11.35
CA LEU A 137 -0.63 8.85 9.94
C LEU A 137 0.76 9.46 9.68
N PRO A 138 1.25 10.47 10.45
CA PRO A 138 2.61 10.97 10.25
C PRO A 138 3.66 9.88 10.40
N TYR A 139 3.54 9.06 11.44
CA TYR A 139 4.46 7.96 11.70
C TYR A 139 4.47 6.93 10.56
N SER A 140 3.30 6.54 10.04
CA SER A 140 3.22 5.55 8.96
C SER A 140 3.82 6.06 7.65
N GLN A 141 3.65 7.35 7.32
CA GLN A 141 4.26 7.96 6.14
C GLN A 141 5.78 8.10 6.28
N PHE A 142 6.28 8.51 7.45
CA PHE A 142 7.72 8.57 7.68
C PHE A 142 8.37 7.17 7.69
N CYS A 143 7.69 6.16 8.23
CA CYS A 143 8.09 4.75 8.07
C CYS A 143 8.20 4.35 6.59
N ARG A 144 7.23 4.74 5.76
CA ARG A 144 7.28 4.48 4.31
C ARG A 144 8.51 5.11 3.67
N ILE A 145 8.82 6.37 3.98
CA ILE A 145 10.01 7.06 3.47
C ILE A 145 11.28 6.34 3.91
N LYS A 146 11.39 5.95 5.19
CA LYS A 146 12.55 5.21 5.71
C LYS A 146 12.76 3.85 5.03
N ARG A 147 11.68 3.14 4.67
CA ARG A 147 11.77 1.87 3.91
C ARG A 147 12.24 2.09 2.48
N ILE A 148 11.73 3.13 1.84
CA ILE A 148 11.95 3.38 0.41
C ILE A 148 13.32 4.01 0.18
N CYS A 149 13.66 5.10 0.88
CA CYS A 149 14.87 5.87 0.60
C CYS A 149 16.13 5.08 0.99
N LYS A 150 17.02 4.85 0.02
CA LYS A 150 18.32 4.22 0.28
C LYS A 150 19.39 5.25 0.67
N LYS A 151 19.39 6.44 0.03
CA LYS A 151 20.32 7.52 0.35
C LYS A 151 19.78 8.39 1.49
N GLN A 152 20.68 8.86 2.34
CA GLN A 152 20.32 9.72 3.47
C GLN A 152 19.82 11.09 2.99
N SER A 153 20.43 11.67 1.95
CA SER A 153 20.00 12.93 1.33
C SER A 153 18.55 12.87 0.81
N ASP A 154 18.20 11.79 0.10
CA ASP A 154 16.84 11.57 -0.39
C ASP A 154 15.86 11.39 0.76
N PHE A 155 16.25 10.66 1.81
CA PHE A 155 15.45 10.50 3.02
C PHE A 155 15.14 11.87 3.65
N ASP A 156 16.15 12.71 3.88
CA ASP A 156 16.00 14.02 4.52
C ASP A 156 15.12 14.97 3.68
N ARG A 157 15.32 15.00 2.36
CA ARG A 157 14.47 15.75 1.43
C ARG A 157 13.01 15.33 1.54
N ASN A 158 12.74 14.02 1.49
CA ASN A 158 11.38 13.49 1.54
C ASN A 158 10.72 13.69 2.91
N MET A 159 11.48 13.60 3.99
CA MET A 159 11.00 13.89 5.34
C MET A 159 10.56 15.36 5.45
N ALA A 160 11.39 16.30 5.00
CA ALA A 160 11.06 17.73 5.02
C ALA A 160 9.82 18.05 4.18
N GLU A 161 9.72 17.51 2.96
CA GLU A 161 8.55 17.71 2.11
C GLU A 161 7.27 17.14 2.74
N THR A 162 7.35 15.94 3.32
CA THR A 162 6.21 15.28 3.94
C THR A 162 5.77 15.99 5.22
N GLN A 163 6.72 16.50 6.02
CA GLN A 163 6.42 17.37 7.16
C GLN A 163 5.65 18.63 6.73
N ARG A 164 6.10 19.30 5.66
CA ARG A 164 5.38 20.46 5.09
C ARG A 164 3.96 20.08 4.68
N LYS A 165 3.77 18.97 3.98
CA LYS A 165 2.45 18.47 3.56
C LYS A 165 1.51 18.20 4.75
N PHE A 166 2.02 17.67 5.87
CA PHE A 166 1.21 17.50 7.08
C PHE A 166 0.83 18.84 7.72
N LYS A 167 1.73 19.82 7.77
CA LYS A 167 1.43 21.17 8.26
C LYS A 167 0.32 21.84 7.44
N GLU A 168 0.41 21.77 6.12
CA GLU A 168 -0.63 22.26 5.19
C GLU A 168 -2.00 21.60 5.43
N ARG A 169 -2.02 20.38 5.98
CA ARG A 169 -3.23 19.62 6.30
C ARG A 169 -3.74 19.83 7.74
N GLY A 170 -3.15 20.78 8.47
CA GLY A 170 -3.59 21.21 9.80
C GLY A 170 -3.03 20.40 10.97
N TYR A 171 -2.01 19.57 10.74
CA TYR A 171 -1.39 18.78 11.82
C TYR A 171 -0.51 19.66 12.69
N LYS A 172 -0.62 19.48 14.02
CA LYS A 172 0.18 20.23 15.00
C LYS A 172 1.65 19.78 14.96
N ASN A 173 2.58 20.71 15.15
CA ASN A 173 4.02 20.42 15.17
C ASN A 173 4.40 19.35 16.19
N GLY A 174 3.84 19.38 17.40
CA GLY A 174 4.12 18.37 18.42
C GLY A 174 3.80 16.94 17.97
N GLN A 175 2.67 16.75 17.27
CA GLN A 175 2.29 15.43 16.73
C GLN A 175 3.27 14.95 15.65
N ILE A 176 3.73 15.86 14.80
CA ILE A 176 4.69 15.54 13.73
C ILE A 176 6.06 15.21 14.34
N ASN A 177 6.52 16.01 15.31
CA ASN A 177 7.83 15.83 15.95
C ASN A 177 7.93 14.50 16.69
N ILE A 178 6.89 14.11 17.43
CA ILE A 178 6.81 12.78 18.08
C ILE A 178 6.99 11.65 17.04
N ALA A 179 6.44 11.81 15.84
CA ALA A 179 6.59 10.82 14.77
C ALA A 179 8.00 10.84 14.17
N ILE A 180 8.64 12.01 14.04
CA ILE A 180 10.01 12.16 13.55
C ILE A 180 11.01 11.50 14.52
N GLU A 181 10.91 11.79 15.82
CA GLU A 181 11.78 11.23 16.86
C GLU A 181 11.75 9.69 16.85
N LYS A 182 10.55 9.11 16.70
CA LYS A 182 10.37 7.65 16.60
C LYS A 182 11.04 7.02 15.38
N ILE A 183 11.27 7.79 14.32
CA ILE A 183 11.87 7.31 13.07
C ILE A 183 13.37 7.51 13.05
N GLN A 184 13.87 8.58 13.66
CA GLN A 184 15.30 8.84 13.79
C GLN A 184 16.01 7.71 14.55
N ASN A 185 15.33 7.14 15.57
CA ASN A 185 15.85 6.03 16.36
C ASN A 185 15.73 4.65 15.70
N LYS A 186 15.22 4.56 14.46
CA LYS A 186 15.02 3.29 13.75
C LYS A 186 15.96 3.16 12.57
N THR A 187 16.54 1.97 12.41
CA THR A 187 17.23 1.60 11.18
C THR A 187 16.22 1.24 10.10
N ARG A 188 16.67 1.23 8.84
CA ARG A 188 15.84 0.78 7.72
C ARG A 188 15.38 -0.68 7.88
N HIS A 189 16.24 -1.52 8.44
CA HIS A 189 15.94 -2.94 8.71
C HIS A 189 14.82 -3.11 9.75
N ASP A 190 14.80 -2.28 10.81
CA ASP A 190 13.77 -2.33 11.86
C ASP A 190 12.36 -2.00 11.32
N VAL A 191 12.27 -1.23 10.24
CA VAL A 191 10.99 -0.89 9.61
C VAL A 191 10.51 -1.99 8.66
N PHE A 192 11.40 -2.87 8.20
CA PHE A 192 11.04 -4.06 7.42
C PHE A 192 10.64 -5.24 8.30
N GLN A 193 11.19 -5.36 9.51
CA GLN A 193 10.75 -6.36 10.46
C GLN A 193 9.35 -6.03 10.98
N GLY A 194 8.36 -6.77 10.51
CA GLY A 194 6.99 -6.69 11.02
C GLY A 194 6.97 -6.98 12.52
N GLN A 195 6.41 -6.08 13.31
CA GLN A 195 6.22 -6.34 14.73
C GLN A 195 5.11 -7.39 14.89
N SER A 196 5.44 -8.53 15.49
CA SER A 196 4.44 -9.52 15.90
C SER A 196 3.52 -8.87 16.95
N ARG A 197 2.24 -8.71 16.60
CA ARG A 197 1.23 -8.27 17.56
C ARG A 197 0.82 -9.47 18.40
N LYS A 198 1.21 -9.48 19.67
CA LYS A 198 0.59 -10.39 20.66
C LYS A 198 -0.91 -10.07 20.72
N LYS A 199 -1.78 -11.08 20.65
CA LYS A 199 -3.21 -10.90 20.92
C LYS A 199 -3.34 -10.49 22.39
N THR A 200 -3.75 -9.25 22.63
CA THR A 200 -3.94 -8.70 23.98
C THR A 200 -5.39 -8.72 24.45
N HIS A 201 -6.35 -9.04 23.59
CA HIS A 201 -7.78 -8.99 23.91
C HIS A 201 -8.48 -10.28 23.48
N SER A 202 -9.30 -10.83 24.37
CA SER A 202 -10.15 -12.00 24.14
C SER A 202 -11.44 -11.65 23.39
N CYS A 203 -11.95 -10.42 23.54
CA CYS A 203 -13.20 -9.95 22.94
C CYS A 203 -12.99 -8.68 22.09
N VAL A 204 -13.75 -8.55 20.99
CA VAL A 204 -13.77 -7.37 20.11
C VAL A 204 -15.20 -6.84 20.03
N LEU A 205 -15.41 -5.61 20.49
CA LEU A 205 -16.69 -4.92 20.36
C LEU A 205 -16.64 -3.99 19.15
N THR A 206 -17.39 -4.30 18.10
CA THR A 206 -17.45 -3.47 16.90
C THR A 206 -18.65 -2.53 16.96
N THR A 207 -18.40 -1.22 16.91
CA THR A 207 -19.45 -0.18 16.86
C THR A 207 -19.22 0.77 15.69
N ARG A 208 -20.21 1.59 15.31
CA ARG A 208 -20.00 2.60 14.26
C ARG A 208 -19.26 3.82 14.82
N TYR A 209 -18.32 4.36 14.05
CA TYR A 209 -17.63 5.59 14.45
C TYR A 209 -18.59 6.79 14.46
N SER A 210 -18.58 7.54 15.55
CA SER A 210 -19.33 8.78 15.76
C SER A 210 -18.56 9.72 16.70
N LYS A 211 -19.05 10.95 16.89
CA LYS A 211 -18.47 11.88 17.88
C LYS A 211 -18.56 11.36 19.33
N CYS A 212 -19.54 10.49 19.61
CA CYS A 212 -19.75 9.89 20.92
C CYS A 212 -18.98 8.57 21.12
N SER A 213 -18.23 8.09 20.12
CA SER A 213 -17.57 6.79 20.17
C SER A 213 -16.62 6.62 21.35
N GLU A 214 -15.86 7.66 21.72
CA GLU A 214 -14.99 7.61 22.91
C GLU A 214 -15.78 7.62 24.23
N GLN A 215 -16.92 8.31 24.27
CA GLN A 215 -17.82 8.30 25.43
C GLN A 215 -18.44 6.90 25.61
N ILE A 216 -18.92 6.29 24.51
CA ILE A 216 -19.45 4.92 24.50
C ILE A 216 -18.38 3.95 24.99
N LYS A 217 -17.15 4.05 24.47
CA LYS A 217 -16.02 3.23 24.94
C LYS A 217 -15.78 3.40 26.44
N GLY A 218 -15.82 4.64 26.95
CA GLY A 218 -15.69 4.94 28.37
C GLY A 218 -16.79 4.31 29.22
N ILE A 219 -18.04 4.37 28.78
CA ILE A 219 -19.20 3.75 29.45
C ILE A 219 -19.04 2.22 29.48
N VAL A 220 -18.69 1.61 28.34
CA VAL A 220 -18.47 0.15 28.25
C VAL A 220 -17.38 -0.29 29.21
N HIS A 221 -16.25 0.41 29.26
CA HIS A 221 -15.17 0.07 30.18
C HIS A 221 -15.57 0.27 31.64
N LYS A 222 -16.27 1.37 31.96
CA LYS A 222 -16.74 1.67 33.33
C LYS A 222 -17.70 0.61 33.86
N HIS A 223 -18.62 0.16 33.02
CA HIS A 223 -19.67 -0.79 33.39
C HIS A 223 -19.35 -2.25 33.01
N TRP A 224 -18.12 -2.54 32.60
CA TRP A 224 -17.70 -3.89 32.20
C TRP A 224 -17.84 -4.92 33.33
N HIS A 225 -17.72 -4.46 34.58
CA HIS A 225 -17.92 -5.31 35.76
C HIS A 225 -19.30 -5.97 35.79
N ILE A 226 -20.35 -5.34 35.23
CA ILE A 226 -21.70 -5.89 35.18
C ILE A 226 -21.72 -7.20 34.37
N LEU A 227 -21.02 -7.24 33.23
CA LEU A 227 -20.90 -8.45 32.40
C LEU A 227 -20.01 -9.52 33.05
N LYS A 228 -19.04 -9.10 33.88
CA LYS A 228 -18.20 -10.02 34.66
C LYS A 228 -18.93 -10.67 35.83
N SER A 229 -19.92 -9.97 36.40
CA SER A 229 -20.71 -10.44 37.54
C SER A 229 -21.77 -11.48 37.16
N ASP A 230 -21.99 -11.72 35.87
CA ASP A 230 -22.92 -12.73 35.39
C ASP A 230 -22.24 -14.12 35.36
N ASP A 231 -22.87 -15.12 35.96
CA ASP A 231 -22.31 -16.47 36.11
C ASP A 231 -22.04 -17.17 34.77
N SER A 232 -22.79 -16.82 33.72
CA SER A 232 -22.65 -17.40 32.39
C SER A 232 -21.68 -16.62 31.49
N LEU A 233 -21.70 -15.29 31.57
CA LEU A 233 -20.94 -14.39 30.69
C LEU A 233 -19.56 -14.03 31.26
N GLY A 234 -19.36 -14.08 32.57
CA GLY A 234 -18.11 -13.71 33.22
C GLY A 234 -16.92 -14.57 32.79
N ASN A 235 -17.16 -15.86 32.55
CA ASN A 235 -16.15 -16.79 32.04
C ASN A 235 -15.77 -16.53 30.56
N VAL A 236 -16.70 -15.99 29.77
CA VAL A 236 -16.49 -15.68 28.35
C VAL A 236 -15.82 -14.32 28.16
N PHE A 237 -16.16 -13.34 29.01
CA PHE A 237 -15.73 -11.94 28.91
C PHE A 237 -14.80 -11.52 30.05
N SER A 238 -13.73 -12.29 30.25
CA SER A 238 -12.74 -12.09 31.31
C SER A 238 -11.93 -10.79 31.19
N ASP A 239 -11.67 -10.31 29.97
CA ASP A 239 -10.88 -9.10 29.71
C ASP A 239 -11.71 -7.98 29.12
N LEU A 240 -11.22 -6.74 29.27
CA LEU A 240 -11.82 -5.59 28.59
C LEU A 240 -11.78 -5.79 27.07
N PRO A 241 -12.88 -5.47 26.37
CA PRO A 241 -12.98 -5.71 24.95
C PRO A 241 -12.12 -4.68 24.21
N LEU A 242 -11.57 -5.10 23.08
CA LEU A 242 -11.06 -4.16 22.10
C LEU A 242 -12.24 -3.49 21.41
N VAL A 243 -12.51 -2.23 21.73
CA VAL A 243 -13.53 -1.45 21.02
C VAL A 243 -12.98 -0.98 19.67
N VAL A 244 -13.58 -1.48 18.59
CA VAL A 244 -13.23 -1.17 17.20
C VAL A 244 -14.36 -0.41 16.54
N PHE A 245 -14.00 0.56 15.71
CA PHE A 245 -14.98 1.39 15.00
C PHE A 245 -15.04 1.03 13.51
N SER A 246 -16.24 0.65 13.05
CA SER A 246 -16.55 0.50 11.64
C SER A 246 -16.94 1.85 11.02
N ARG A 247 -16.87 1.93 9.68
CA ARG A 247 -17.23 3.11 8.90
C ARG A 247 -18.69 3.49 9.20
N GLY A 248 -18.93 4.76 9.55
CA GLY A 248 -20.26 5.31 9.68
C GLY A 248 -20.96 5.46 8.32
N ARG A 249 -22.30 5.52 8.33
CA ARG A 249 -23.08 5.84 7.11
C ARG A 249 -22.68 7.23 6.63
N ASN A 250 -22.49 7.37 5.33
CA ASN A 250 -22.23 8.66 4.67
C ASN A 250 -23.30 8.93 3.63
N LEU A 251 -23.30 10.16 3.09
CA LEU A 251 -24.29 10.62 2.11
C LEU A 251 -24.40 9.69 0.90
N ARG A 252 -23.32 9.00 0.50
CA ARG A 252 -23.34 8.08 -0.64
C ARG A 252 -24.09 6.78 -0.36
N ASP A 253 -24.26 6.41 0.90
CA ASP A 253 -25.00 5.20 1.30
C ASP A 253 -26.50 5.48 1.49
N GLN A 254 -26.94 6.72 1.29
CA GLN A 254 -28.33 7.17 1.45
C GLN A 254 -29.11 7.23 0.13
N TRP A 255 -28.45 6.96 -1.00
CA TRP A 255 -29.04 6.95 -2.35
C TRP A 255 -28.84 5.59 -2.99
#